data_AF-A0A424KRG7-F1
#
_entry.id   AF-A0A424KRG7-F1
#
_cell.length_a   1.000
_cell.length_b   1.000
_cell.length_c   1.000
_cell.angle_alpha   90.00
_cell.angle_beta   90.00
_cell.angle_gamma   90.00
#
_symmetry.space_group_name_H-M   'P 1'
#
loop_
_entity.id
_entity.type
_entity.pdbx_description
1 polymer ?
#
loop_
_entity_poly.entity_id
_entity_poly.type
_entity_poly.pdbx_seq_one_letter_code
_entity_poly.pdbx_strand_id
1 'polypeptide(L)'
;MYSSTVSKRLLGIADAAWPEAAPIEQLALALGFEAVVSTQVEGLSRQKDLGVIVTKMQPGSSLQSMIESMRVFGDDVQFVIRADASDLQTITTLDRIPGVHVVGDADFTEETWKPIFEAQLRAASSEYGISRPEPTVPRSADYVFVDPKSQHLLALIERLAVTRAAVLLQGATGSGKEVLARTLHELSDRSAKSFVALNCAAMPEHLVEDMLFGHEKGAFTGATRELAGIFEQARGGTVFLDEIGEMPIQLQAKLLRVLQEKEVVRLGGRDPIALDFRLVAATNKDLKAGIADKTFREDLYYRISAFKLQVPALVERLGDVVPLANLLAAKHGCASPEFTDAALRQLYSYHWPGNVRELDNVIQRAVVFADYGRINAEHIFFDEPMPRSEADLSQVMTGPSFETTRMPMSTPEVPMIARPRDLQSAVRASEYDVIMDAIRSTRTREEAAKKLGISPRTLRYKMAKLRESSSGLSHCA
;
A
#
# COMPACT_ATOMS: atom_id res chain seq x y z
N MET A 1 19.81 5.20 26.16
CA MET A 1 20.89 5.99 25.50
C MET A 1 20.29 6.56 24.23
N TYR A 2 20.09 7.87 24.22
CA TYR A 2 19.52 8.61 23.08
C TYR A 2 20.46 8.49 21.88
N SER A 3 19.96 7.96 20.75
CA SER A 3 20.56 8.23 19.45
C SER A 3 19.83 9.43 18.88
N SER A 4 20.43 10.59 19.04
CA SER A 4 20.04 11.84 18.40
C SER A 4 20.31 11.73 16.90
N THR A 5 19.28 11.50 16.11
CA THR A 5 19.29 11.75 14.66
C THR A 5 19.41 13.26 14.45
N VAL A 6 20.64 13.74 14.37
CA VAL A 6 20.98 15.13 14.04
C VAL A 6 20.58 15.37 12.58
N SER A 7 19.80 16.43 12.36
CA SER A 7 19.33 16.88 11.04
C SER A 7 20.47 17.06 10.04
N LYS A 8 20.24 16.67 8.77
CA LYS A 8 21.03 17.09 7.59
C LYS A 8 21.22 18.61 7.60
N ARG A 9 22.43 19.11 7.93
CA ARG A 9 22.70 20.56 8.12
C ARG A 9 24.07 21.00 7.58
N LEU A 10 24.73 20.21 6.74
CA LEU A 10 26.02 20.59 6.19
C LEU A 10 25.89 21.19 4.78
N LEU A 11 26.51 22.35 4.59
CA LEU A 11 26.73 23.02 3.32
C LEU A 11 28.14 22.67 2.82
N GLY A 12 28.24 21.89 1.76
CA GLY A 12 29.52 21.56 1.12
C GLY A 12 29.87 22.60 0.04
N ILE A 13 31.03 23.24 0.13
CA ILE A 13 31.51 24.21 -0.86
C ILE A 13 32.67 23.59 -1.62
N ALA A 14 32.44 23.23 -2.88
CA ALA A 14 33.42 22.68 -3.82
C ALA A 14 33.75 23.70 -4.92
N ASP A 15 34.33 24.83 -4.51
CA ASP A 15 34.79 25.91 -5.38
C ASP A 15 36.09 26.50 -4.85
N ALA A 16 37.18 26.36 -5.60
CA ALA A 16 38.49 26.90 -5.24
C ALA A 16 38.56 28.44 -5.31
N ALA A 17 37.62 29.07 -6.02
CA ALA A 17 37.50 30.53 -6.14
C ALA A 17 36.42 31.11 -5.21
N TRP A 18 36.01 30.34 -4.18
CA TRP A 18 35.03 30.80 -3.22
C TRP A 18 35.55 32.01 -2.42
N PRO A 19 34.81 33.12 -2.33
CA PRO A 19 35.27 34.31 -1.60
C PRO A 19 35.37 34.07 -0.09
N GLU A 20 36.49 34.46 0.55
CA GLU A 20 36.76 34.25 1.99
C GLU A 20 35.80 34.98 2.97
N ALA A 21 34.85 35.78 2.46
CA ALA A 21 33.88 36.52 3.27
C ALA A 21 32.51 36.63 2.59
N ALA A 22 32.00 35.53 2.02
CA ALA A 22 30.72 35.56 1.32
C ALA A 22 29.53 35.74 2.31
N PRO A 23 28.58 36.64 2.02
CA PRO A 23 27.34 36.80 2.81
C PRO A 23 26.50 35.52 2.87
N ILE A 24 26.73 34.58 1.95
CA ILE A 24 26.08 33.27 1.90
C ILE A 24 26.46 32.39 3.09
N GLU A 25 27.70 32.40 3.55
CA GLU A 25 28.10 31.59 4.72
C GLU A 25 27.43 32.11 5.99
N GLN A 26 27.32 33.45 6.12
CA GLN A 26 26.58 34.08 7.22
C GLN A 26 25.08 33.79 7.13
N LEU A 27 24.50 33.80 5.92
CA LEU A 27 23.12 33.42 5.66
C LEU A 27 22.86 31.95 6.01
N ALA A 28 23.74 31.05 5.58
CA ALA A 28 23.69 29.63 5.87
C ALA A 28 23.76 29.37 7.38
N LEU A 29 24.68 30.03 8.08
CA LEU A 29 24.82 29.94 9.54
C LEU A 29 23.60 30.50 10.27
N ALA A 30 23.01 31.62 9.80
CA ALA A 30 21.78 32.17 10.34
C ALA A 30 20.57 31.23 10.16
N LEU A 31 20.59 30.41 9.11
CA LEU A 31 19.58 29.37 8.82
C LEU A 31 19.93 28.00 9.44
N GLY A 32 21.04 27.89 10.17
CA GLY A 32 21.44 26.70 10.93
C GLY A 32 22.26 25.66 10.15
N PHE A 33 22.88 26.03 9.03
CA PHE A 33 23.81 25.20 8.27
C PHE A 33 25.27 25.43 8.72
N GLU A 34 26.06 24.37 8.75
CA GLU A 34 27.52 24.42 8.94
C GLU A 34 28.23 24.24 7.58
N ALA A 35 29.21 25.08 7.27
CA ALA A 35 29.92 25.05 5.99
C ALA A 35 31.20 24.20 6.04
N VAL A 36 31.41 23.38 5.02
CA VAL A 36 32.64 22.58 4.81
C VAL A 36 33.19 22.87 3.42
N VAL A 37 34.42 23.36 3.35
CA VAL A 37 35.08 23.72 2.09
C VAL A 37 35.97 22.58 1.61
N SER A 38 35.89 22.27 0.33
CA SER A 38 36.78 21.35 -0.39
C SER A 38 37.15 21.93 -1.75
N THR A 39 38.26 21.49 -2.33
CA THR A 39 38.71 21.95 -3.65
C THR A 39 37.96 21.25 -4.80
N GLN A 40 37.36 20.09 -4.54
CA GLN A 40 36.65 19.27 -5.52
C GLN A 40 35.40 18.63 -4.89
N VAL A 41 34.38 18.37 -5.71
CA VAL A 41 33.11 17.78 -5.27
C VAL A 41 33.34 16.39 -4.69
N GLU A 42 34.25 15.60 -5.27
CA GLU A 42 34.61 14.26 -4.80
C GLU A 42 35.21 14.27 -3.39
N GLY A 43 35.87 15.37 -3.01
CA GLY A 43 36.43 15.56 -1.67
C GLY A 43 35.37 15.67 -0.57
N LEU A 44 34.12 15.99 -0.94
CA LEU A 44 32.98 16.09 -0.03
C LEU A 44 32.26 14.74 0.18
N SER A 45 32.53 13.72 -0.66
CA SER A 45 31.88 12.39 -0.59
C SER A 45 32.06 11.66 0.76
N ARG A 46 33.09 12.02 1.54
CA ARG A 46 33.36 11.42 2.86
C ARG A 46 32.55 12.04 4.00
N GLN A 47 31.91 13.19 3.77
CA GLN A 47 31.09 13.87 4.77
C GLN A 47 29.69 13.27 4.79
N LYS A 48 29.21 12.92 5.98
CA LYS A 48 27.81 12.50 6.19
C LYS A 48 26.95 13.74 6.43
N ASP A 49 25.66 13.66 6.13
CA ASP A 49 24.67 14.71 6.44
C ASP A 49 24.78 16.02 5.63
N LEU A 50 25.40 15.95 4.44
CA LEU A 50 25.37 17.03 3.43
C LEU A 50 23.94 17.26 2.94
N GLY A 51 23.46 18.49 3.07
CA GLY A 51 22.16 18.91 2.56
C GLY A 51 22.25 19.70 1.27
N VAL A 52 23.27 20.55 1.13
CA VAL A 52 23.48 21.41 -0.03
C VAL A 52 24.94 21.35 -0.45
N ILE A 53 25.22 21.18 -1.74
CA ILE A 53 26.56 21.24 -2.31
C ILE A 53 26.63 22.37 -3.33
N VAL A 54 27.59 23.28 -3.15
CA VAL A 54 27.86 24.38 -4.06
C VAL A 54 29.10 24.05 -4.88
N THR A 55 29.04 24.24 -6.19
CA THR A 55 30.19 24.00 -7.06
C THR A 55 30.19 24.96 -8.25
N LYS A 56 31.37 25.20 -8.82
CA LYS A 56 31.57 26.11 -9.96
C LYS A 56 31.87 25.32 -11.23
N MET A 57 31.17 25.65 -12.31
CA MET A 57 31.47 25.13 -13.64
C MET A 57 32.81 25.69 -14.14
N GLN A 58 33.77 24.82 -14.43
CA GLN A 58 35.07 25.23 -14.98
C GLN A 58 34.98 25.42 -16.51
N PRO A 59 35.66 26.42 -17.10
CA PRO A 59 35.66 26.61 -18.55
C PRO A 59 36.24 25.37 -19.25
N GLY A 60 35.44 24.72 -20.10
CA GLY A 60 35.83 23.52 -20.84
C GLY A 60 35.60 22.17 -20.11
N SER A 61 34.97 22.18 -18.93
CA SER A 61 34.50 20.96 -18.29
C SER A 61 33.28 20.37 -19.01
N SER A 62 33.20 19.04 -19.10
CA SER A 62 32.06 18.37 -19.72
C SER A 62 30.89 18.32 -18.73
N LEU A 63 29.70 18.70 -19.18
CA LEU A 63 28.45 18.52 -18.43
C LEU A 63 28.27 17.08 -17.92
N GLN A 64 28.77 16.09 -18.68
CA GLN A 64 28.67 14.67 -18.32
C GLN A 64 29.50 14.33 -17.08
N SER A 65 30.73 14.86 -16.96
CA SER A 65 31.55 14.59 -15.77
C SER A 65 30.93 15.18 -14.51
N MET A 66 30.23 16.31 -14.62
CA MET A 66 29.56 16.94 -13.49
C MET A 66 28.35 16.12 -13.03
N ILE A 67 27.56 15.62 -13.97
CA ILE A 67 26.42 14.72 -13.66
C ILE A 67 26.92 13.40 -13.03
N GLU A 68 28.06 12.87 -13.47
CA GLU A 68 28.68 11.69 -12.87
C GLU A 68 29.12 11.94 -11.43
N SER A 69 29.76 13.08 -11.14
CA SER A 69 30.14 13.45 -9.77
C SER A 69 28.92 13.68 -8.87
N MET A 70 27.81 14.19 -9.41
CA MET A 70 26.56 14.36 -8.65
C MET A 70 25.91 13.03 -8.27
N ARG A 71 25.95 12.01 -9.15
CA ARG A 71 25.39 10.67 -8.89
C ARG A 71 26.03 9.95 -7.70
N VAL A 72 27.23 10.38 -7.30
CA VAL A 72 27.91 9.85 -6.09
C VAL A 72 27.14 10.23 -4.82
N PHE A 73 26.37 11.32 -4.87
CA PHE A 73 25.52 11.81 -3.79
C PHE A 73 24.08 11.36 -4.04
N GLY A 74 23.37 10.98 -2.99
CA GLY A 74 21.97 10.54 -3.11
C GLY A 74 21.03 11.69 -3.53
N ASP A 75 19.81 11.33 -3.95
CA ASP A 75 18.80 12.27 -4.47
C ASP A 75 18.32 13.32 -3.44
N ASP A 76 18.69 13.16 -2.17
CA ASP A 76 18.35 14.07 -1.06
C ASP A 76 19.23 15.33 -0.99
N VAL A 77 20.32 15.37 -1.79
CA VAL A 77 21.30 16.46 -1.76
C VAL A 77 20.98 17.46 -2.87
N GLN A 78 20.78 18.73 -2.48
CA GLN A 78 20.59 19.82 -3.44
C GLN A 78 21.95 20.30 -3.97
N PHE A 79 22.04 20.52 -5.27
CA PHE A 79 23.23 21.05 -5.92
C PHE A 79 23.01 22.49 -6.37
N VAL A 80 23.91 23.39 -5.99
CA VAL A 80 23.95 24.76 -6.51
C VAL A 80 25.16 24.91 -7.42
N ILE A 81 24.91 25.09 -8.70
CA ILE A 81 25.95 25.21 -9.73
C ILE A 81 26.10 26.67 -10.10
N ARG A 82 27.28 27.23 -9.86
CA ARG A 82 27.67 28.56 -10.32
C ARG A 82 28.19 28.50 -11.75
N ALA A 83 27.51 29.19 -12.66
CA ALA A 83 27.81 29.19 -14.08
C ALA A 83 27.90 30.62 -14.65
N ASP A 84 28.69 30.80 -15.70
CA ASP A 84 28.78 32.07 -16.42
C ASP A 84 27.48 32.30 -17.23
N ALA A 85 26.91 33.50 -17.11
CA ALA A 85 25.64 33.86 -17.76
C ALA A 85 25.70 33.83 -19.30
N SER A 86 26.90 33.79 -19.89
CA SER A 86 27.09 33.68 -21.34
C SER A 86 26.80 32.28 -21.91
N ASP A 87 26.72 31.24 -21.07
CA ASP A 87 26.47 29.85 -21.51
C ASP A 87 25.02 29.39 -21.23
N LEU A 88 24.08 29.96 -21.98
CA LEU A 88 22.64 29.70 -21.84
C LEU A 88 22.24 28.25 -22.09
N GLN A 89 22.95 27.50 -22.95
CA GLN A 89 22.60 26.11 -23.26
C GLN A 89 22.86 25.18 -22.06
N THR A 90 24.00 25.38 -21.41
CA THR A 90 24.39 24.66 -20.20
C THR A 90 23.44 24.98 -19.04
N ILE A 91 23.12 26.27 -18.83
CA ILE A 91 22.18 26.73 -17.80
C ILE A 91 20.81 26.07 -17.98
N THR A 92 20.26 26.11 -19.19
CA THR A 92 18.92 25.55 -19.48
C THR A 92 18.87 24.03 -19.32
N THR A 93 20.00 23.35 -19.51
CA THR A 93 20.08 21.89 -19.36
C THR A 93 20.16 21.49 -17.89
N LEU A 94 20.93 22.21 -17.09
CA LEU A 94 21.08 21.96 -15.65
C LEU A 94 19.81 22.32 -14.87
N ASP A 95 19.12 23.40 -15.25
CA ASP A 95 17.87 23.84 -14.61
C ASP A 95 16.72 22.83 -14.80
N ARG A 96 16.84 21.89 -15.76
CA ARG A 96 15.88 20.80 -15.96
C ARG A 96 16.12 19.60 -15.05
N ILE A 97 17.24 19.55 -14.33
CA ILE A 97 17.57 18.43 -13.44
C ILE A 97 16.95 18.69 -12.06
N PRO A 98 16.07 17.81 -11.55
CA PRO A 98 15.50 17.95 -10.21
C PRO A 98 16.60 18.01 -9.14
N GLY A 99 16.51 18.96 -8.22
CA GLY A 99 17.49 19.14 -7.15
C GLY A 99 18.74 19.95 -7.55
N VAL A 100 18.75 20.55 -8.75
CA VAL A 100 19.84 21.41 -9.22
C VAL A 100 19.36 22.84 -9.39
N HIS A 101 20.10 23.77 -8.79
CA HIS A 101 19.89 25.20 -8.90
C HIS A 101 21.08 25.85 -9.59
N VAL A 102 20.82 26.60 -10.66
CA VAL A 102 21.89 27.32 -11.38
C VAL A 102 21.89 28.78 -10.94
N VAL A 103 23.04 29.27 -10.50
CA VAL A 103 23.23 30.66 -10.05
C VAL A 103 24.32 31.30 -10.91
N GLY A 104 24.20 32.60 -11.19
CA GLY A 104 25.24 33.33 -11.90
C GLY A 104 26.56 33.31 -11.11
N ASP A 105 27.69 33.16 -11.80
CA ASP A 105 29.01 33.05 -11.16
C ASP A 105 29.33 34.24 -10.21
N ALA A 106 28.81 35.44 -10.51
CA ALA A 106 29.00 36.63 -9.68
C ALA A 106 27.82 36.95 -8.74
N ASP A 107 26.77 36.11 -8.69
CA ASP A 107 25.57 36.39 -7.89
C ASP A 107 25.67 35.75 -6.49
N PHE A 108 25.87 36.61 -5.49
CA PHE A 108 25.96 36.27 -4.08
C PHE A 108 24.87 36.98 -3.25
N THR A 109 23.77 37.40 -3.87
CA THR A 109 22.73 38.18 -3.20
C THR A 109 21.84 37.30 -2.30
N GLU A 110 21.35 37.85 -1.18
CA GLU A 110 20.45 37.12 -0.29
C GLU A 110 19.15 36.69 -1.01
N GLU A 111 18.66 37.51 -1.94
CA GLU A 111 17.43 37.27 -2.70
C GLU A 111 17.49 35.98 -3.53
N THR A 112 18.65 35.66 -4.12
CA THR A 112 18.84 34.44 -4.91
C THR A 112 19.08 33.21 -4.03
N TRP A 113 19.84 33.36 -2.94
CA TRP A 113 20.32 32.21 -2.14
C TRP A 113 19.38 31.76 -1.03
N LYS A 114 18.65 32.70 -0.41
CA LYS A 114 17.67 32.40 0.65
C LYS A 114 16.59 31.39 0.24
N PRO A 115 15.92 31.51 -0.94
CA PRO A 115 14.91 30.53 -1.34
C PRO A 115 15.48 29.12 -1.55
N ILE A 116 16.76 28.98 -1.95
CA ILE A 116 17.42 27.68 -2.12
C ILE A 116 17.59 26.99 -0.76
N PHE A 117 18.08 27.71 0.26
CA PHE A 117 18.20 27.16 1.61
C PHE A 117 16.84 26.87 2.25
N GLU A 118 15.84 27.74 2.05
CA GLU A 118 14.48 27.52 2.54
C GLU A 118 13.81 26.31 1.87
N ALA A 119 14.02 26.09 0.58
CA ALA A 119 13.52 24.91 -0.13
C ALA A 119 14.10 23.63 0.48
N GLN A 120 15.39 23.61 0.83
CA GLN A 120 16.00 22.47 1.49
C GLN A 120 15.48 22.26 2.92
N LEU A 121 15.26 23.34 3.67
CA LEU A 121 14.64 23.26 5.00
C LEU A 121 13.21 22.74 4.94
N ARG A 122 12.43 23.11 3.90
CA ARG A 122 11.07 22.59 3.67
C ARG A 122 11.09 21.12 3.27
N ALA A 123 12.01 20.72 2.39
CA ALA A 123 12.19 19.32 1.99
C ALA A 123 12.59 18.44 3.19
N ALA A 124 13.50 18.90 4.04
CA ALA A 124 13.89 18.20 5.26
C ALA A 124 12.81 18.17 6.35
N SER A 125 11.92 19.18 6.39
CA SER A 125 10.78 19.23 7.34
C SER A 125 9.60 18.37 6.87
N SER A 126 9.49 18.08 5.57
CA SER A 126 8.47 17.23 4.96
C SER A 126 8.55 15.77 5.42
N GLU A 127 9.74 15.28 5.80
CA GLU A 127 9.94 13.92 6.33
C GLU A 127 9.29 13.69 7.70
N TYR A 128 8.98 14.76 8.45
CA TYR A 128 8.37 14.68 9.78
C TYR A 128 7.22 15.69 9.96
N GLY A 129 6.09 15.45 9.28
CA GLY A 129 4.79 15.91 9.77
C GLY A 129 3.87 16.56 8.74
N ILE A 130 2.73 15.87 8.53
CA ILE A 130 1.48 16.39 7.97
C ILE A 130 1.60 16.83 6.50
N SER A 131 1.34 15.85 5.61
CA SER A 131 1.01 16.06 4.21
C SER A 131 0.01 17.20 4.04
N ARG A 132 0.48 18.30 3.45
CA ARG A 132 -0.36 19.29 2.79
C ARG A 132 -0.26 18.97 1.29
N PRO A 133 -1.38 18.77 0.56
CA PRO A 133 -1.28 18.57 -0.87
C PRO A 133 -0.87 19.91 -1.50
N GLU A 134 0.30 19.93 -2.14
CA GLU A 134 0.60 20.96 -3.14
C GLU A 134 -0.43 20.85 -4.28
N PRO A 135 -0.80 21.97 -4.93
CA PRO A 135 -1.66 21.93 -6.10
C PRO A 135 -0.89 21.27 -7.25
N THR A 136 -1.00 19.96 -7.36
CA THR A 136 -0.49 19.20 -8.49
C THR A 136 -1.25 19.60 -9.74
N VAL A 137 -0.52 20.03 -10.76
CA VAL A 137 -0.92 19.91 -12.17
C VAL A 137 -1.64 18.57 -12.34
N PRO A 138 -2.82 18.49 -12.99
CA PRO A 138 -3.58 17.26 -13.04
C PRO A 138 -2.73 16.16 -13.68
N ARG A 139 -2.20 15.25 -12.85
CA ARG A 139 -1.73 13.95 -13.29
C ARG A 139 -2.93 13.28 -13.95
N SER A 140 -2.71 12.68 -15.12
CA SER A 140 -3.67 11.75 -15.71
C SER A 140 -4.20 10.84 -14.62
N ALA A 141 -5.51 10.79 -14.42
CA ALA A 141 -6.14 10.13 -13.28
C ALA A 141 -5.54 8.72 -13.05
N ASP A 142 -4.93 8.50 -11.88
CA ASP A 142 -4.27 7.25 -11.46
C ASP A 142 -5.30 6.14 -11.11
N TYR A 143 -6.37 6.01 -11.88
CA TYR A 143 -7.45 5.06 -11.63
C TYR A 143 -7.71 4.15 -12.83
N VAL A 144 -7.95 2.88 -12.53
CA VAL A 144 -8.17 1.82 -13.53
C VAL A 144 -9.60 1.32 -13.44
N PHE A 145 -10.35 1.50 -14.53
CA PHE A 145 -11.70 0.98 -14.72
C PHE A 145 -11.85 0.44 -16.15
N VAL A 146 -11.43 -0.80 -16.38
CA VAL A 146 -11.41 -1.45 -17.70
C VAL A 146 -12.56 -2.46 -17.83
N ASP A 147 -12.84 -3.22 -16.77
CA ASP A 147 -13.95 -4.16 -16.76
C ASP A 147 -15.31 -3.44 -16.93
N PRO A 148 -16.28 -3.98 -17.68
CA PRO A 148 -17.58 -3.35 -17.87
C PRO A 148 -18.31 -2.99 -16.56
N LYS A 149 -18.17 -3.80 -15.51
CA LYS A 149 -18.77 -3.49 -14.20
C LYS A 149 -18.11 -2.28 -13.54
N SER A 150 -16.80 -2.18 -13.68
CA SER A 150 -16.01 -1.06 -13.19
C SER A 150 -16.29 0.22 -13.96
N GLN A 151 -16.42 0.15 -15.29
CA GLN A 151 -16.85 1.27 -16.12
C GLN A 151 -18.26 1.75 -15.78
N HIS A 152 -19.18 0.82 -15.52
CA HIS A 152 -20.53 1.18 -15.06
C HIS A 152 -20.49 1.90 -13.71
N LEU A 153 -19.67 1.44 -12.77
CA LEU A 153 -19.47 2.09 -11.49
C LEU A 153 -18.88 3.50 -11.64
N LEU A 154 -17.88 3.67 -12.52
CA LEU A 154 -17.31 4.99 -12.83
C LEU A 154 -18.37 5.94 -13.39
N ALA A 155 -19.22 5.49 -14.33
CA ALA A 155 -20.30 6.31 -14.87
C ALA A 155 -21.34 6.74 -13.81
N LEU A 156 -21.60 5.89 -12.81
CA LEU A 156 -22.43 6.26 -11.66
C LEU A 156 -21.74 7.30 -10.78
N ILE A 157 -20.43 7.14 -10.52
CA ILE A 157 -19.64 8.10 -9.77
C ILE A 157 -19.62 9.47 -10.46
N GLU A 158 -19.39 9.53 -11.77
CA GLU A 158 -19.42 10.76 -12.56
C GLU A 158 -20.75 11.51 -12.42
N ARG A 159 -21.87 10.78 -12.50
CA ARG A 159 -23.21 11.38 -12.30
C ARG A 159 -23.41 11.89 -10.88
N LEU A 160 -22.94 11.14 -9.88
CA LEU A 160 -23.04 11.54 -8.49
C LEU A 160 -22.11 12.71 -8.16
N ALA A 161 -20.98 12.85 -8.84
CA ALA A 161 -19.97 13.87 -8.58
C ALA A 161 -20.56 15.29 -8.68
N VAL A 162 -21.49 15.52 -9.62
CA VAL A 162 -22.19 16.79 -9.83
C VAL A 162 -23.23 17.11 -8.74
N THR A 163 -23.54 16.14 -7.86
CA THR A 163 -24.51 16.30 -6.77
C THR A 163 -23.82 16.53 -5.43
N ARG A 164 -24.52 17.13 -4.47
CA ARG A 164 -24.05 17.30 -3.08
C ARG A 164 -24.55 16.21 -2.13
N ALA A 165 -25.14 15.14 -2.66
CA ALA A 165 -25.74 14.11 -1.84
C ALA A 165 -24.68 13.26 -1.14
N ALA A 166 -25.06 12.72 0.01
CA ALA A 166 -24.24 11.73 0.72
C ALA A 166 -24.19 10.42 -0.07
N VAL A 167 -23.00 9.82 -0.16
CA VAL A 167 -22.78 8.56 -0.87
C VAL A 167 -22.25 7.52 0.11
N LEU A 168 -22.89 6.35 0.12
CA LEU A 168 -22.46 5.18 0.86
C LEU A 168 -21.86 4.15 -0.10
N LEU A 169 -20.56 3.90 0.03
CA LEU A 169 -19.82 2.88 -0.68
C LEU A 169 -19.80 1.58 0.15
N GLN A 170 -20.42 0.52 -0.34
CA GLN A 170 -20.41 -0.78 0.32
C GLN A 170 -19.64 -1.79 -0.52
N GLY A 171 -18.71 -2.52 0.10
CA GLY A 171 -17.98 -3.58 -0.57
C GLY A 171 -16.87 -4.16 0.29
N ALA A 172 -16.34 -5.31 -0.11
CA ALA A 172 -15.32 -6.04 0.64
C ALA A 172 -14.08 -5.19 0.98
N THR A 173 -13.34 -5.61 2.01
CA THR A 173 -12.06 -4.96 2.36
C THR A 173 -11.11 -5.02 1.17
N GLY A 174 -10.41 -3.91 0.89
CA GLY A 174 -9.48 -3.83 -0.23
C GLY A 174 -10.11 -3.74 -1.62
N SER A 175 -11.44 -3.57 -1.75
CA SER A 175 -12.10 -3.42 -3.07
C SER A 175 -11.91 -2.05 -3.74
N GLY A 176 -11.19 -1.11 -3.13
CA GLY A 176 -10.95 0.22 -3.71
C GLY A 176 -12.01 1.28 -3.38
N LYS A 177 -12.72 1.14 -2.25
CA LYS A 177 -13.70 2.15 -1.78
C LYS A 177 -13.09 3.54 -1.61
N GLU A 178 -11.87 3.63 -1.06
CA GLU A 178 -11.17 4.91 -0.89
C GLU A 178 -10.84 5.54 -2.25
N VAL A 179 -10.38 4.73 -3.21
CA VAL A 179 -10.10 5.19 -4.58
C VAL A 179 -11.35 5.81 -5.20
N LEU A 180 -12.49 5.11 -5.11
CA LEU A 180 -13.78 5.63 -5.59
C LEU A 180 -14.21 6.92 -4.89
N ALA A 181 -13.97 7.05 -3.58
CA ALA A 181 -14.27 8.27 -2.84
C ALA A 181 -13.41 9.45 -3.29
N ARG A 182 -12.12 9.21 -3.57
CA ARG A 182 -11.20 10.22 -4.13
C ARG A 182 -11.60 10.60 -5.56
N THR A 183 -11.88 9.63 -6.42
CA THR A 183 -12.39 9.88 -7.78
C THR A 183 -13.67 10.72 -7.75
N LEU A 184 -14.61 10.40 -6.87
CA LEU A 184 -15.83 11.17 -6.70
C LEU A 184 -15.57 12.62 -6.27
N HIS A 185 -14.59 12.85 -5.39
CA HIS A 185 -14.18 14.18 -4.98
C HIS A 185 -13.53 14.97 -6.12
N GLU A 186 -12.60 14.35 -6.84
CA GLU A 186 -11.87 14.97 -7.96
C GLU A 186 -12.77 15.35 -9.14
N LEU A 187 -13.84 14.58 -9.36
CA LEU A 187 -14.85 14.86 -10.40
C LEU A 187 -15.93 15.87 -9.95
N SER A 188 -15.93 16.30 -8.68
CA SER A 188 -16.97 17.19 -8.14
C SER A 188 -16.64 18.68 -8.26
N ASP A 189 -17.63 19.54 -7.96
CA ASP A 189 -17.45 21.00 -7.82
C ASP A 189 -16.50 21.38 -6.67
N ARG A 190 -16.10 20.41 -5.83
CA ARG A 190 -15.24 20.56 -4.66
C ARG A 190 -13.83 20.01 -4.84
N SER A 191 -13.43 19.62 -6.06
CA SER A 191 -12.11 19.01 -6.33
C SER A 191 -10.90 19.87 -5.92
N ALA A 192 -11.05 21.20 -5.93
CA ALA A 192 -10.02 22.14 -5.47
C ALA A 192 -10.04 22.39 -3.94
N LYS A 193 -10.93 21.72 -3.19
CA LYS A 193 -11.10 21.87 -1.73
C LYS A 193 -10.53 20.65 -1.01
N SER A 194 -10.52 20.69 0.32
CA SER A 194 -9.95 19.61 1.12
C SER A 194 -10.73 18.30 0.97
N PHE A 195 -10.00 17.20 0.79
CA PHE A 195 -10.49 15.84 0.99
C PHE A 195 -9.91 15.33 2.31
N VAL A 196 -10.75 15.15 3.33
CA VAL A 196 -10.33 14.72 4.66
C VAL A 196 -10.88 13.33 4.92
N ALA A 197 -9.98 12.36 5.11
CA ALA A 197 -10.32 10.96 5.34
C ALA A 197 -10.10 10.55 6.79
N LEU A 198 -11.02 9.76 7.35
CA LEU A 198 -10.91 9.15 8.67
C LEU A 198 -11.34 7.69 8.59
N ASN A 199 -10.49 6.77 9.04
CA ASN A 199 -10.86 5.37 9.25
C ASN A 199 -11.33 5.18 10.70
N CYS A 200 -12.58 4.74 10.87
CA CYS A 200 -13.21 4.62 12.18
C CYS A 200 -12.79 3.38 12.99
N ALA A 201 -12.18 2.38 12.34
CA ALA A 201 -11.82 1.11 12.97
C ALA A 201 -10.39 1.08 13.54
N ALA A 202 -9.52 1.95 13.05
CA ALA A 202 -8.09 1.90 13.35
C ALA A 202 -7.68 2.51 14.70
N MET A 203 -8.61 3.12 15.45
CA MET A 203 -8.30 3.94 16.62
C MET A 203 -9.27 3.76 17.79
N PRO A 204 -8.84 4.03 19.04
CA PRO A 204 -9.70 4.09 20.21
C PRO A 204 -10.84 5.11 20.05
N GLU A 205 -12.01 4.78 20.62
CA GLU A 205 -13.25 5.61 20.53
C GLU A 205 -13.03 7.07 20.89
N HIS A 206 -12.33 7.36 21.99
CA HIS A 206 -12.09 8.74 22.43
C HIS A 206 -11.22 9.54 21.44
N LEU A 207 -10.30 8.89 20.73
CA LEU A 207 -9.49 9.57 19.70
C LEU A 207 -10.31 9.81 18.44
N VAL A 208 -11.18 8.87 18.06
CA VAL A 208 -12.12 9.05 16.94
C VAL A 208 -13.04 10.23 17.22
N GLU A 209 -13.58 10.33 18.44
CA GLU A 209 -14.41 11.46 18.87
C GLU A 209 -13.65 12.80 18.79
N ASP A 210 -12.44 12.85 19.37
CA ASP A 210 -11.61 14.05 19.36
C ASP A 210 -11.25 14.51 17.94
N MET A 211 -10.90 13.57 17.07
CA MET A 211 -10.61 13.88 15.67
C MET A 211 -11.86 14.34 14.91
N LEU A 212 -13.02 13.73 15.16
CA LEU A 212 -14.26 14.10 14.47
C LEU A 212 -14.70 15.52 14.80
N PHE A 213 -14.81 15.84 16.09
CA PHE A 213 -15.46 17.06 16.57
C PHE A 213 -14.46 18.15 16.97
N GLY A 214 -13.20 17.81 17.22
CA GLY A 214 -12.21 18.73 17.78
C GLY A 214 -12.46 19.02 19.26
N HIS A 215 -11.53 19.73 19.89
CA HIS A 215 -11.63 20.12 21.30
C HIS A 215 -11.17 21.55 21.55
N GLU A 216 -11.73 22.14 22.61
CA GLU A 216 -11.18 23.34 23.22
C GLU A 216 -10.12 23.02 24.26
N LYS A 217 -9.30 24.02 24.58
CA LYS A 217 -8.29 23.89 25.63
C LYS A 217 -8.97 23.54 26.96
N GLY A 218 -8.52 22.46 27.59
CA GLY A 218 -9.06 21.99 28.87
C GLY A 218 -10.33 21.14 28.78
N ALA A 219 -10.75 20.71 27.59
CA ALA A 219 -11.90 19.83 27.41
C ALA A 219 -11.76 18.47 28.14
N PHE A 220 -10.54 17.94 28.24
CA PHE A 220 -10.20 16.73 28.98
C PHE A 220 -8.76 16.78 29.50
N THR A 221 -8.38 15.83 30.35
CA THR A 221 -7.02 15.71 30.89
C THR A 221 -6.02 15.46 29.75
N GLY A 222 -5.19 16.46 29.43
CA GLY A 222 -4.24 16.40 28.31
C GLY A 222 -4.55 17.35 27.14
N ALA A 223 -5.72 17.98 27.12
CA ALA A 223 -6.11 18.99 26.14
C ALA A 223 -5.38 20.33 26.36
N THR A 224 -4.10 20.38 26.01
CA THR A 224 -3.22 21.55 26.24
C THR A 224 -3.44 22.68 25.24
N ARG A 225 -3.94 22.36 24.04
CA ARG A 225 -4.26 23.30 22.97
C ARG A 225 -5.70 23.07 22.50
N GLU A 226 -6.24 24.00 21.75
CA GLU A 226 -7.45 23.76 20.96
C GLU A 226 -7.08 23.06 19.64
N LEU A 227 -7.97 22.22 19.13
CA LEU A 227 -7.78 21.50 17.87
C LEU A 227 -9.10 21.43 17.09
N ALA A 228 -9.07 21.85 15.83
CA ALA A 228 -10.22 21.76 14.92
C ALA A 228 -10.47 20.30 14.53
N GLY A 229 -11.74 19.86 14.55
CA GLY A 229 -12.12 18.51 14.11
C GLY A 229 -12.17 18.36 12.58
N ILE A 230 -12.28 17.13 12.09
CA ILE A 230 -12.28 16.88 10.63
C ILE A 230 -13.41 17.59 9.90
N PHE A 231 -14.58 17.75 10.53
CA PHE A 231 -15.70 18.44 9.90
C PHE A 231 -15.38 19.91 9.63
N GLU A 232 -14.67 20.55 10.55
CA GLU A 232 -14.21 21.93 10.42
C GLU A 232 -13.07 22.02 9.38
N GLN A 233 -12.12 21.09 9.41
CA GLN A 233 -11.02 21.02 8.43
C GLN A 233 -11.50 20.75 6.99
N ALA A 234 -12.61 20.04 6.84
CA ALA A 234 -13.22 19.71 5.56
C ALA A 234 -14.20 20.77 5.03
N ARG A 235 -14.17 21.99 5.57
CA ARG A 235 -15.09 23.07 5.18
C ARG A 235 -14.96 23.41 3.69
N GLY A 236 -16.10 23.41 3.00
CA GLY A 236 -16.23 23.53 1.55
C GLY A 236 -15.79 22.27 0.77
N GLY A 237 -15.24 21.27 1.45
CA GLY A 237 -14.62 20.08 0.89
C GLY A 237 -15.46 18.81 1.04
N THR A 238 -14.78 17.67 1.13
CA THR A 238 -15.37 16.33 1.27
C THR A 238 -14.79 15.61 2.48
N VAL A 239 -15.67 15.05 3.31
CA VAL A 239 -15.32 14.16 4.41
C VAL A 239 -15.54 12.72 3.96
N PHE A 240 -14.50 11.92 4.04
CA PHE A 240 -14.54 10.48 3.80
C PHE A 240 -14.46 9.73 5.14
N LEU A 241 -15.52 9.01 5.49
CA LEU A 241 -15.56 8.14 6.66
C LEU A 241 -15.45 6.69 6.22
N ASP A 242 -14.27 6.09 6.38
CA ASP A 242 -14.07 4.67 6.13
C ASP A 242 -14.45 3.83 7.35
N GLU A 243 -14.93 2.63 7.06
CA GLU A 243 -15.42 1.67 8.05
C GLU A 243 -16.47 2.25 9.02
N ILE A 244 -17.44 3.00 8.49
CA ILE A 244 -18.49 3.65 9.32
C ILE A 244 -19.31 2.65 10.16
N GLY A 245 -19.39 1.40 9.71
CA GLY A 245 -20.04 0.31 10.45
C GLY A 245 -19.31 -0.14 11.72
N GLU A 246 -18.07 0.30 11.93
CA GLU A 246 -17.29 0.08 13.16
C GLU A 246 -17.43 1.25 14.15
N MET A 247 -18.13 2.32 13.77
CA MET A 247 -18.30 3.48 14.64
C MET A 247 -19.15 3.13 15.87
N PRO A 248 -18.71 3.46 17.09
CA PRO A 248 -19.50 3.26 18.31
C PRO A 248 -20.87 3.95 18.26
N ILE A 249 -21.89 3.31 18.84
CA ILE A 249 -23.29 3.77 18.79
C ILE A 249 -23.49 5.19 19.33
N GLN A 250 -22.68 5.61 20.31
CA GLN A 250 -22.73 6.94 20.89
C GLN A 250 -22.23 8.01 19.91
N LEU A 251 -21.15 7.72 19.18
CA LEU A 251 -20.62 8.60 18.14
C LEU A 251 -21.57 8.68 16.94
N GLN A 252 -22.27 7.60 16.60
CA GLN A 252 -23.29 7.61 15.55
C GLN A 252 -24.40 8.64 15.83
N ALA A 253 -24.85 8.78 17.08
CA ALA A 253 -25.85 9.78 17.45
C ALA A 253 -25.34 11.21 17.28
N LYS A 254 -24.08 11.47 17.64
CA LYS A 254 -23.44 12.79 17.45
C LYS A 254 -23.22 13.11 15.96
N LEU A 255 -22.80 12.12 15.17
CA LEU A 255 -22.67 12.25 13.73
C LEU A 255 -24.02 12.59 13.08
N LEU A 256 -25.08 11.89 13.46
CA LEU A 256 -26.42 12.19 12.94
C LEU A 256 -26.82 13.64 13.21
N ARG A 257 -26.55 14.14 14.42
CA ARG A 257 -26.82 15.54 14.79
C ARG A 257 -26.05 16.51 13.91
N VAL A 258 -24.75 16.28 13.69
CA VAL A 258 -23.93 17.09 12.77
C VAL A 258 -24.49 17.07 11.34
N LEU A 259 -24.93 15.91 10.84
CA LEU A 259 -25.51 15.80 9.50
C LEU A 259 -26.89 16.45 9.38
N GLN A 260 -27.62 16.60 10.49
CA GLN A 260 -28.93 17.23 10.54
C GLN A 260 -28.85 18.75 10.69
N GLU A 261 -28.14 19.21 11.72
CA GLU A 261 -28.01 20.61 12.09
C GLU A 261 -27.02 21.35 11.17
N LYS A 262 -26.10 20.62 10.51
CA LYS A 262 -24.96 21.19 9.76
C LYS A 262 -24.12 22.13 10.62
N GLU A 263 -24.02 21.79 11.89
CA GLU A 263 -23.23 22.52 12.87
C GLU A 263 -22.48 21.51 13.74
N VAL A 264 -21.34 21.92 14.28
CA VAL A 264 -20.59 21.16 15.26
C VAL A 264 -20.25 22.03 16.46
N VAL A 265 -20.28 21.45 17.65
CA VAL A 265 -19.74 22.04 18.87
C VAL A 265 -18.51 21.24 19.24
N ARG A 266 -17.37 21.91 19.42
CA ARG A 266 -16.13 21.27 19.87
C ARG A 266 -16.31 20.64 21.25
N LEU A 267 -15.56 19.59 21.56
CA LEU A 267 -15.54 19.01 22.90
C LEU A 267 -15.14 20.08 23.93
N GLY A 268 -15.93 20.22 24.99
CA GLY A 268 -15.75 21.24 26.03
C GLY A 268 -16.21 22.65 25.63
N GLY A 269 -16.50 22.88 24.35
CA GLY A 269 -16.97 24.15 23.83
C GLY A 269 -18.49 24.36 23.95
N ARG A 270 -18.92 25.58 23.65
CA ARG A 270 -20.35 25.97 23.66
C ARG A 270 -20.81 26.60 22.35
N ASP A 271 -19.87 27.13 21.57
CA ASP A 271 -20.18 27.87 20.36
C ASP A 271 -20.40 26.91 19.19
N PRO A 272 -21.59 26.93 18.55
CA PRO A 272 -21.84 26.14 17.36
C PRO A 272 -21.08 26.71 16.15
N ILE A 273 -20.46 25.83 15.40
CA ILE A 273 -19.69 26.16 14.19
C ILE A 273 -20.44 25.60 12.99
N ALA A 274 -20.87 26.48 12.08
CA ALA A 274 -21.54 26.09 10.85
C ALA A 274 -20.61 25.31 9.90
N LEU A 275 -21.13 24.20 9.38
CA LEU A 275 -20.41 23.25 8.56
C LEU A 275 -20.97 23.20 7.13
N ASP A 276 -20.05 23.15 6.17
CA ASP A 276 -20.36 22.87 4.77
C ASP A 276 -19.39 21.82 4.26
N PHE A 277 -19.83 20.57 4.15
CA PHE A 277 -19.04 19.48 3.62
C PHE A 277 -19.92 18.51 2.85
N ARG A 278 -19.32 17.77 1.92
CA ARG A 278 -19.91 16.58 1.31
C ARG A 278 -19.51 15.35 2.11
N LEU A 279 -20.46 14.47 2.43
CA LEU A 279 -20.16 13.20 3.09
C LEU A 279 -20.01 12.07 2.07
N VAL A 280 -18.93 11.31 2.17
CA VAL A 280 -18.77 9.99 1.56
C VAL A 280 -18.47 8.99 2.67
N ALA A 281 -19.30 7.97 2.82
CA ALA A 281 -19.11 6.93 3.82
C ALA A 281 -18.77 5.61 3.14
N ALA A 282 -17.93 4.79 3.77
CA ALA A 282 -17.58 3.46 3.28
C ALA A 282 -17.73 2.40 4.37
N THR A 283 -18.09 1.18 3.96
CA THR A 283 -18.15 0.02 4.86
C THR A 283 -18.00 -1.29 4.11
N ASN A 284 -17.46 -2.30 4.79
CA ASN A 284 -17.46 -3.71 4.38
C ASN A 284 -18.56 -4.54 5.10
N LYS A 285 -19.23 -3.98 6.11
CA LYS A 285 -20.28 -4.66 6.88
C LYS A 285 -21.65 -4.50 6.24
N ASP A 286 -22.56 -5.39 6.58
CA ASP A 286 -23.98 -5.18 6.35
C ASP A 286 -24.58 -4.31 7.44
N LEU A 287 -24.79 -3.02 7.14
CA LEU A 287 -25.39 -2.07 8.07
C LEU A 287 -26.82 -2.45 8.45
N LYS A 288 -27.57 -3.17 7.59
CA LYS A 288 -28.94 -3.59 7.93
C LYS A 288 -28.94 -4.68 8.99
N ALA A 289 -28.00 -5.62 8.92
CA ALA A 289 -27.76 -6.58 9.99
C ALA A 289 -27.36 -5.84 11.29
N GLY A 290 -26.47 -4.84 11.19
CA GLY A 290 -26.10 -3.99 12.33
C GLY A 290 -27.28 -3.25 12.99
N ILE A 291 -28.29 -2.84 12.22
CA ILE A 291 -29.53 -2.26 12.75
C ILE A 291 -30.32 -3.30 13.54
N ALA A 292 -30.48 -4.51 13.00
CA ALA A 292 -31.16 -5.60 13.69
C ALA A 292 -30.48 -5.96 15.02
N ASP A 293 -29.14 -5.92 15.02
CA ASP A 293 -28.30 -6.19 16.20
C ASP A 293 -28.15 -4.98 17.15
N LYS A 294 -28.78 -3.85 16.84
CA LYS A 294 -28.68 -2.57 17.58
C LYS A 294 -27.23 -2.04 17.72
N THR A 295 -26.34 -2.46 16.83
CA THR A 295 -24.96 -1.96 16.73
C THR A 295 -24.86 -0.77 15.78
N PHE A 296 -25.86 -0.57 14.93
CA PHE A 296 -25.96 0.58 14.03
C PHE A 296 -27.33 1.26 14.14
N ARG A 297 -27.37 2.59 14.11
CA ARG A 297 -28.64 3.33 14.19
C ARG A 297 -29.34 3.39 12.83
N GLU A 298 -30.63 3.10 12.86
CA GLU A 298 -31.50 3.14 11.68
C GLU A 298 -31.62 4.55 11.07
N ASP A 299 -31.76 5.57 11.91
CA ASP A 299 -31.87 6.96 11.49
C ASP A 299 -30.61 7.47 10.77
N LEU A 300 -29.43 7.10 11.27
CA LEU A 300 -28.15 7.40 10.61
C LEU A 300 -28.04 6.67 9.27
N TYR A 301 -28.42 5.39 9.20
CA TYR A 301 -28.39 4.62 7.95
C TYR A 301 -29.14 5.35 6.84
N TYR A 302 -30.40 5.73 7.08
CA TYR A 302 -31.19 6.44 6.07
C TYR A 302 -30.64 7.82 5.71
N ARG A 303 -29.93 8.49 6.63
CA ARG A 303 -29.30 9.79 6.37
C ARG A 303 -28.08 9.68 5.46
N ILE A 304 -27.23 8.65 5.65
CA ILE A 304 -25.99 8.48 4.88
C ILE A 304 -26.20 7.69 3.59
N SER A 305 -27.26 6.88 3.50
CA SER A 305 -27.54 6.00 2.36
C SER A 305 -28.40 6.66 1.28
N ALA A 306 -28.32 7.98 1.12
CA ALA A 306 -29.08 8.71 0.09
C ALA A 306 -28.77 8.14 -1.31
N PHE A 307 -27.49 7.88 -1.58
CA PHE A 307 -27.05 7.06 -2.70
C PHE A 307 -26.16 5.94 -2.19
N LYS A 308 -26.54 4.69 -2.50
CA LYS A 308 -25.81 3.50 -2.11
C LYS A 308 -25.17 2.86 -3.33
N LEU A 309 -23.85 2.72 -3.34
CA LEU A 309 -23.11 2.03 -4.39
C LEU A 309 -22.52 0.74 -3.85
N GLN A 310 -22.74 -0.35 -4.58
CA GLN A 310 -22.06 -1.62 -4.33
C GLN A 310 -20.76 -1.65 -5.14
N VAL A 311 -19.64 -1.85 -4.45
CA VAL A 311 -18.32 -1.98 -5.06
C VAL A 311 -18.03 -3.47 -5.23
N PRO A 312 -18.01 -3.98 -6.47
CA PRO A 312 -17.80 -5.41 -6.74
C PRO A 312 -16.41 -5.86 -6.27
N ALA A 313 -16.33 -7.12 -5.84
CA ALA A 313 -15.06 -7.76 -5.52
C ALA A 313 -14.20 -7.91 -6.78
N LEU A 314 -12.87 -8.01 -6.64
CA LEU A 314 -11.95 -8.09 -7.78
C LEU A 314 -12.23 -9.30 -8.68
N VAL A 315 -12.63 -10.43 -8.09
CA VAL A 315 -13.05 -11.65 -8.83
C VAL A 315 -14.24 -11.44 -9.75
N GLU A 316 -15.09 -10.46 -9.45
CA GLU A 316 -16.27 -10.15 -10.26
C GLU A 316 -15.94 -9.24 -11.45
N ARG A 317 -14.73 -8.68 -11.50
CA ARG A 317 -14.25 -7.69 -12.48
C ARG A 317 -12.83 -8.02 -12.96
N LEU A 318 -12.65 -9.24 -13.46
CA LEU A 318 -11.34 -9.76 -13.86
C LEU A 318 -10.63 -8.90 -14.92
N GLY A 319 -11.38 -8.14 -15.73
CA GLY A 319 -10.81 -7.22 -16.72
C GLY A 319 -9.91 -6.13 -16.12
N ASP A 320 -10.05 -5.83 -14.82
CA ASP A 320 -9.21 -4.84 -14.14
C ASP A 320 -7.89 -5.42 -13.62
N VAL A 321 -7.77 -6.74 -13.47
CA VAL A 321 -6.65 -7.36 -12.73
C VAL A 321 -5.29 -7.01 -13.34
N VAL A 322 -5.12 -7.18 -14.65
CA VAL A 322 -3.84 -6.91 -15.32
C VAL A 322 -3.56 -5.40 -15.44
N PRO A 323 -4.51 -4.56 -15.87
CA PRO A 323 -4.33 -3.11 -15.84
C PRO A 323 -3.96 -2.56 -14.44
N LEU A 324 -4.59 -3.08 -13.38
CA LEU A 324 -4.22 -2.76 -12.00
C LEU A 324 -2.82 -3.26 -11.67
N ALA A 325 -2.48 -4.50 -12.03
CA ALA A 325 -1.15 -5.06 -11.79
C ALA A 325 -0.04 -4.21 -12.43
N ASN A 326 -0.26 -3.72 -13.66
CA ASN A 326 0.67 -2.82 -14.33
C ASN A 326 0.83 -1.49 -13.58
N LEU A 327 -0.28 -0.86 -13.17
CA LEU A 327 -0.26 0.39 -12.41
C LEU A 327 0.48 0.21 -11.07
N LEU A 328 0.20 -0.88 -10.36
CA LEU A 328 0.79 -1.18 -9.06
C LEU A 328 2.29 -1.50 -9.19
N ALA A 329 2.70 -2.22 -10.24
CA ALA A 329 4.11 -2.45 -10.51
C ALA A 329 4.87 -1.15 -10.79
N ALA A 330 4.27 -0.22 -11.54
CA ALA A 330 4.83 1.11 -11.78
C ALA A 330 4.98 1.90 -10.48
N LYS A 331 3.97 1.85 -9.60
CA LYS A 331 4.02 2.44 -8.25
C LYS A 331 5.18 1.91 -7.40
N HIS A 332 5.56 0.64 -7.57
CA HIS A 332 6.66 0.01 -6.83
C HIS A 332 8.02 0.11 -7.55
N GLY A 333 8.15 0.96 -8.58
CA GLY A 333 9.42 1.23 -9.25
C GLY A 333 9.69 0.41 -10.51
N CYS A 334 8.72 -0.39 -10.98
CA CYS A 334 8.81 -1.11 -12.25
C CYS A 334 7.87 -0.47 -13.28
N ALA A 335 8.37 0.54 -14.00
CA ALA A 335 7.55 1.32 -14.94
C ALA A 335 7.03 0.51 -16.16
N SER A 336 7.78 -0.52 -16.56
CA SER A 336 7.44 -1.40 -17.69
C SER A 336 7.51 -2.86 -17.27
N PRO A 337 6.53 -3.35 -16.49
CA PRO A 337 6.51 -4.74 -16.05
C PRO A 337 6.17 -5.65 -17.22
N GLU A 338 6.97 -6.70 -17.42
CA GLU A 338 6.69 -7.75 -18.40
C GLU A 338 6.18 -9.00 -17.70
N PHE A 339 4.85 -9.15 -17.64
CA PHE A 339 4.24 -10.36 -17.12
C PHE A 339 4.30 -11.49 -18.15
N THR A 340 4.87 -12.63 -17.77
CA THR A 340 4.81 -13.84 -18.60
C THR A 340 3.39 -14.39 -18.71
N ASP A 341 3.10 -15.16 -19.77
CA ASP A 341 1.80 -15.84 -19.92
C ASP A 341 1.45 -16.72 -18.71
N ALA A 342 2.45 -17.36 -18.10
CA ALA A 342 2.28 -18.16 -16.91
C ALA A 342 1.87 -17.30 -15.70
N ALA A 343 2.49 -16.13 -15.52
CA ALA A 343 2.13 -15.16 -14.49
C ALA A 343 0.71 -14.61 -14.69
N LEU A 344 0.36 -14.23 -15.92
CA LEU A 344 -0.98 -13.75 -16.26
C LEU A 344 -2.06 -14.79 -15.97
N ARG A 345 -1.83 -16.07 -16.33
CA ARG A 345 -2.76 -17.16 -16.00
C ARG A 345 -2.99 -17.28 -14.50
N GLN A 346 -1.92 -17.18 -13.68
CA GLN A 346 -2.05 -17.20 -12.23
C GLN A 346 -2.90 -16.02 -11.72
N LEU A 347 -2.61 -14.80 -12.18
CA LEU A 347 -3.35 -13.60 -11.78
C LEU A 347 -4.85 -13.69 -12.11
N TYR A 348 -5.21 -14.25 -13.27
CA TYR A 348 -6.62 -14.44 -13.64
C TYR A 348 -7.30 -15.61 -12.93
N SER A 349 -6.56 -16.66 -12.58
CA SER A 349 -7.12 -17.84 -11.92
C SER A 349 -7.34 -17.69 -10.41
N TYR A 350 -6.68 -16.71 -9.79
CA TYR A 350 -6.78 -16.49 -8.35
C TYR A 350 -8.06 -15.71 -7.99
N HIS A 351 -8.64 -16.05 -6.84
CA HIS A 351 -9.96 -15.52 -6.43
C HIS A 351 -9.87 -14.17 -5.69
N TRP A 352 -8.66 -13.70 -5.36
CA TRP A 352 -8.42 -12.39 -4.74
C TRP A 352 -9.29 -12.09 -3.49
N PRO A 353 -9.25 -12.91 -2.43
CA PRO A 353 -10.02 -12.69 -1.21
C PRO A 353 -9.76 -11.32 -0.56
N GLY A 354 -8.53 -10.80 -0.63
CA GLY A 354 -8.16 -9.46 -0.18
C GLY A 354 -8.26 -8.37 -1.25
N ASN A 355 -8.86 -8.69 -2.41
CA ASN A 355 -9.13 -7.77 -3.52
C ASN A 355 -7.87 -7.02 -4.00
N VAL A 356 -8.00 -5.72 -4.30
CA VAL A 356 -6.93 -4.89 -4.85
C VAL A 356 -5.81 -4.69 -3.83
N ARG A 357 -6.11 -4.70 -2.52
CA ARG A 357 -5.09 -4.59 -1.47
C ARG A 357 -4.17 -5.82 -1.43
N GLU A 358 -4.73 -7.02 -1.64
CA GLU A 358 -3.93 -8.23 -1.79
C GLU A 358 -3.14 -8.20 -3.10
N LEU A 359 -3.75 -7.79 -4.21
CA LEU A 359 -3.05 -7.60 -5.48
C LEU A 359 -1.85 -6.65 -5.33
N ASP A 360 -2.01 -5.51 -4.65
CA ASP A 360 -0.92 -4.56 -4.37
C ASP A 360 0.26 -5.25 -3.65
N ASN A 361 -0.03 -6.00 -2.59
CA ASN A 361 1.00 -6.74 -1.84
C ASN A 361 1.68 -7.83 -2.69
N VAL A 362 0.91 -8.56 -3.50
CA VAL A 362 1.45 -9.60 -4.39
C VAL A 362 2.37 -8.98 -5.44
N ILE A 363 1.94 -7.90 -6.08
CA ILE A 363 2.75 -7.21 -7.11
C ILE A 363 3.96 -6.53 -6.49
N GLN A 364 3.85 -5.91 -5.32
CA GLN A 364 4.98 -5.35 -4.59
C GLN A 364 6.07 -6.41 -4.36
N ARG A 365 5.69 -7.58 -3.86
CA ARG A 365 6.63 -8.71 -3.67
C ARG A 365 7.19 -9.19 -5.00
N ALA A 366 6.36 -9.32 -6.03
CA ALA A 366 6.79 -9.78 -7.34
C ALA A 366 7.83 -8.84 -7.97
N VAL A 367 7.66 -7.52 -7.83
CA VAL A 367 8.63 -6.52 -8.31
C VAL A 367 9.96 -6.62 -7.58
N VAL A 368 9.96 -6.91 -6.27
CA VAL A 368 11.19 -7.10 -5.49
C VAL A 368 12.00 -8.32 -5.95
N PHE A 369 11.33 -9.40 -6.35
CA PHE A 369 12.00 -10.63 -6.82
C PHE A 369 12.26 -10.68 -8.32
N ALA A 370 11.64 -9.79 -9.10
CA ALA A 370 11.76 -9.79 -10.55
C ALA A 370 13.09 -9.18 -11.02
N ASP A 371 13.87 -9.96 -11.78
CA ASP A 371 15.02 -9.46 -12.49
C ASP A 371 14.60 -8.60 -13.69
N TYR A 372 15.16 -7.40 -13.81
CA TYR A 372 14.99 -6.50 -14.96
C TYR A 372 13.52 -6.22 -15.38
N GLY A 373 12.59 -6.24 -14.42
CA GLY A 373 11.17 -5.96 -14.67
C GLY A 373 10.36 -7.11 -15.28
N ARG A 374 10.95 -8.30 -15.45
CA ARG A 374 10.25 -9.48 -15.95
C ARG A 374 9.61 -10.28 -14.82
N ILE A 375 8.28 -10.33 -14.79
CA ILE A 375 7.51 -11.00 -13.75
C ILE A 375 7.08 -12.40 -14.21
N ASN A 376 7.75 -13.41 -13.66
CA ASN A 376 7.45 -14.83 -13.87
C ASN A 376 6.41 -15.32 -12.85
N ALA A 377 5.79 -16.47 -13.15
CA ALA A 377 4.86 -17.15 -12.25
C ALA A 377 5.49 -17.51 -10.89
N GLU A 378 6.81 -17.68 -10.83
CA GLU A 378 7.54 -17.98 -9.58
C GLU A 378 7.69 -16.76 -8.66
N HIS A 379 7.50 -15.54 -9.18
CA HIS A 379 7.55 -14.31 -8.39
C HIS A 379 6.19 -13.96 -7.77
N ILE A 380 5.12 -14.66 -8.16
CA ILE A 380 3.76 -14.41 -7.68
C ILE A 380 3.48 -15.34 -6.50
N PHE A 381 3.53 -14.76 -5.30
CA PHE A 381 3.25 -15.46 -4.05
C PHE A 381 1.88 -15.06 -3.53
N PHE A 382 0.95 -16.03 -3.45
CA PHE A 382 -0.35 -15.86 -2.81
C PHE A 382 -0.28 -16.25 -1.34
N ASP A 383 -1.04 -15.54 -0.49
CA ASP A 383 -1.06 -15.82 0.95
C ASP A 383 -1.98 -17.01 1.27
N GLU A 384 -3.03 -17.25 0.47
CA GLU A 384 -3.85 -18.45 0.55
C GLU A 384 -3.45 -19.47 -0.54
N PRO A 385 -3.45 -20.78 -0.21
CA PRO A 385 -3.20 -21.80 -1.23
C PRO A 385 -4.31 -21.73 -2.28
N MET A 386 -3.92 -21.50 -3.54
CA MET A 386 -4.85 -21.62 -4.68
C MET A 386 -5.64 -22.93 -4.55
N PRO A 387 -6.99 -22.91 -4.63
CA PRO A 387 -7.73 -24.15 -4.77
C PRO A 387 -7.24 -24.79 -6.06
N ARG A 388 -6.42 -25.85 -5.93
CA ARG A 388 -6.04 -26.68 -7.06
C ARG A 388 -7.33 -27.32 -7.55
N SER A 389 -7.87 -26.81 -8.65
CA SER A 389 -8.90 -27.50 -9.42
C SER A 389 -8.30 -28.83 -9.89
N GLU A 390 -8.52 -29.90 -9.13
CA GLU A 390 -8.39 -31.27 -9.64
C GLU A 390 -9.48 -31.58 -10.70
N ALA A 391 -10.47 -30.69 -10.84
CA ALA A 391 -11.64 -30.90 -11.70
C ALA A 391 -11.32 -30.80 -13.21
N ASP A 392 -10.31 -30.04 -13.62
CA ASP A 392 -10.04 -29.80 -15.06
C ASP A 392 -9.17 -30.87 -15.74
N LEU A 393 -8.57 -31.80 -14.99
CA LEU A 393 -7.80 -32.93 -15.57
C LEU A 393 -8.65 -34.17 -15.88
N SER A 394 -9.86 -34.26 -15.32
CA SER A 394 -10.74 -35.43 -15.52
C SER A 394 -11.59 -35.37 -16.81
N GLN A 395 -11.74 -34.21 -17.44
CA GLN A 395 -12.70 -34.04 -18.56
C GLN A 395 -12.12 -34.29 -19.95
N VAL A 396 -10.82 -34.57 -20.09
CA VAL A 396 -10.17 -34.81 -21.39
C VAL A 396 -10.10 -36.32 -21.76
N MET A 397 -10.52 -37.23 -20.88
CA MET A 397 -10.45 -38.69 -21.11
C MET A 397 -11.79 -39.41 -21.32
N THR A 398 -12.87 -38.70 -21.65
CA THR A 398 -14.13 -39.35 -22.09
C THR A 398 -14.45 -39.01 -23.54
N GLY A 399 -13.66 -39.60 -24.46
CA GLY A 399 -14.06 -39.78 -25.86
C GLY A 399 -15.13 -40.89 -25.98
N PRO A 400 -15.93 -40.89 -27.07
CA PRO A 400 -17.18 -41.62 -27.14
C PRO A 400 -16.99 -43.14 -27.23
N SER A 401 -17.85 -43.86 -26.51
CA SER A 401 -17.96 -45.31 -26.47
C SER A 401 -18.15 -45.91 -27.86
N PHE A 402 -17.19 -46.71 -28.32
CA PHE A 402 -17.41 -47.68 -29.38
C PHE A 402 -17.59 -49.08 -28.79
N GLU A 403 -18.73 -49.69 -29.10
CA GLU A 403 -18.99 -51.12 -28.87
C GLU A 403 -17.90 -51.96 -29.54
N THR A 404 -17.24 -52.83 -28.79
CA THR A 404 -16.52 -53.95 -29.38
C THR A 404 -16.73 -55.20 -28.54
N THR A 405 -17.41 -56.13 -29.19
CA THR A 405 -17.63 -57.55 -28.94
C THR A 405 -16.57 -58.20 -28.04
N ARG A 406 -17.03 -58.79 -26.93
CA ARG A 406 -16.25 -59.64 -26.03
C ARG A 406 -15.98 -61.00 -26.69
N MET A 407 -14.72 -61.43 -26.73
CA MET A 407 -14.35 -62.85 -26.77
C MET A 407 -13.51 -63.19 -25.53
N PRO A 408 -13.71 -64.38 -24.92
CA PRO A 408 -13.08 -64.72 -23.64
C PRO A 408 -11.71 -65.35 -23.88
N MET A 409 -10.69 -64.84 -23.19
CA MET A 409 -9.44 -65.57 -22.98
C MET A 409 -9.22 -65.69 -21.49
N SER A 410 -9.33 -66.94 -21.04
CA SER A 410 -9.08 -67.45 -19.71
C SER A 410 -7.57 -67.46 -19.41
N THR A 411 -7.18 -66.82 -18.30
CA THR A 411 -5.91 -67.05 -17.61
C THR A 411 -6.15 -67.03 -16.09
N PRO A 412 -5.32 -67.75 -15.31
CA PRO A 412 -5.74 -68.36 -14.05
C PRO A 412 -5.72 -67.41 -12.86
N GLU A 413 -6.63 -67.66 -11.93
CA GLU A 413 -6.79 -66.96 -10.65
C GLU A 413 -5.51 -67.01 -9.80
N VAL A 414 -5.00 -65.83 -9.48
CA VAL A 414 -4.06 -65.60 -8.37
C VAL A 414 -4.76 -64.68 -7.37
N PRO A 415 -4.72 -64.93 -6.05
CA PRO A 415 -5.57 -64.21 -5.10
C PRO A 415 -5.23 -62.72 -5.09
N MET A 416 -6.23 -61.88 -5.33
CA MET A 416 -6.13 -60.42 -5.19
C MET A 416 -5.81 -60.08 -3.74
N ILE A 417 -4.60 -59.57 -3.48
CA ILE A 417 -4.38 -58.69 -2.34
C ILE A 417 -5.15 -57.39 -2.64
N ALA A 418 -6.10 -57.07 -1.76
CA ALA A 418 -6.99 -55.92 -1.89
C ALA A 418 -6.18 -54.64 -2.16
N ARG A 419 -6.28 -54.11 -3.38
CA ARG A 419 -5.72 -52.78 -3.69
C ARG A 419 -6.54 -51.71 -2.97
N PRO A 420 -5.90 -50.74 -2.30
CA PRO A 420 -6.60 -49.66 -1.63
C PRO A 420 -7.45 -48.89 -2.65
N ARG A 421 -8.75 -48.71 -2.34
CA ARG A 421 -9.74 -48.06 -3.23
C ARG A 421 -9.59 -46.53 -3.32
N ASP A 422 -8.61 -45.95 -2.62
CA ASP A 422 -8.36 -44.51 -2.59
C ASP A 422 -6.86 -44.22 -2.36
N LEU A 423 -6.30 -43.22 -3.05
CA LEU A 423 -4.91 -42.80 -2.94
C LEU A 423 -4.55 -42.43 -1.50
N GLN A 424 -5.49 -41.85 -0.73
CA GLN A 424 -5.24 -41.54 0.68
C GLN A 424 -5.04 -42.80 1.53
N SER A 425 -5.76 -43.87 1.23
CA SER A 425 -5.59 -45.16 1.92
C SER A 425 -4.28 -45.85 1.54
N ALA A 426 -3.82 -45.68 0.29
CA ALA A 426 -2.51 -46.16 -0.17
C ALA A 426 -1.34 -45.39 0.47
N VAL A 427 -1.44 -44.06 0.55
CA VAL A 427 -0.42 -43.21 1.20
C VAL A 427 -0.34 -43.52 2.70
N ARG A 428 -1.48 -43.71 3.39
CA ARG A 428 -1.49 -44.09 4.81
C ARG A 428 -0.90 -45.48 5.07
N ALA A 429 -1.17 -46.46 4.20
CA ALA A 429 -0.58 -47.79 4.29
C ALA A 429 0.94 -47.74 4.10
N SER A 430 1.40 -47.02 3.07
CA SER A 430 2.83 -46.80 2.82
C SER A 430 3.53 -46.05 3.96
N GLU A 431 2.89 -45.01 4.52
CA GLU A 431 3.41 -44.28 5.68
C GLU A 431 3.52 -45.17 6.93
N TYR A 432 2.54 -46.05 7.16
CA TYR A 432 2.55 -47.00 8.27
C TYR A 432 3.73 -47.97 8.16
N ASP A 433 3.93 -48.56 6.99
CA ASP A 433 5.00 -49.54 6.74
C ASP A 433 6.37 -48.92 6.96
N VAL A 434 6.61 -47.71 6.42
CA VAL A 434 7.87 -46.99 6.58
C VAL A 434 8.16 -46.62 8.05
N ILE A 435 7.13 -46.21 8.81
CA ILE A 435 7.29 -45.90 10.24
C ILE A 435 7.57 -47.16 11.06
N MET A 436 6.88 -48.26 10.78
CA MET A 436 7.07 -49.52 11.51
C MET A 436 8.42 -50.16 11.20
N ASP A 437 8.91 -50.08 9.96
CA ASP A 437 10.25 -50.54 9.58
C ASP A 437 11.36 -49.72 10.23
N ALA A 438 11.19 -48.40 10.33
CA ALA A 438 12.14 -47.54 11.05
C ALA A 438 12.21 -47.89 12.55
N ILE A 439 11.07 -48.22 13.17
CA ILE A 439 11.01 -48.64 14.58
C ILE A 439 11.62 -50.03 14.78
N ARG A 440 11.33 -50.99 13.91
CA ARG A 440 11.89 -52.36 14.01
C ARG A 440 13.40 -52.39 13.82
N SER A 441 13.94 -51.46 13.03
CA SER A 441 15.37 -51.39 12.70
C SER A 441 16.20 -50.51 13.65
N THR A 442 15.60 -49.93 14.70
CA THR A 442 16.30 -49.04 15.65
C THR A 442 16.00 -49.44 17.10
N ARG A 443 16.92 -49.14 18.03
CA ARG A 443 16.77 -49.53 19.45
C ARG A 443 15.97 -48.51 20.26
N THR A 444 15.99 -47.25 19.84
CA THR A 444 15.29 -46.15 20.51
C THR A 444 14.38 -45.39 19.55
N ARG A 445 13.29 -44.83 20.08
CA ARG A 445 12.32 -44.06 19.28
C ARG A 445 12.89 -42.73 18.77
N GLU A 446 13.93 -42.21 19.41
CA GLU A 446 14.62 -40.99 18.97
C GLU A 446 15.49 -41.26 17.72
N GLU A 447 16.17 -42.41 17.68
CA GLU A 447 16.88 -42.86 16.47
C GLU A 447 15.93 -43.14 15.31
N ALA A 448 14.77 -43.75 15.58
CA ALA A 448 13.73 -43.96 14.57
C ALA A 448 13.26 -42.63 13.94
N ALA A 449 13.04 -41.60 14.77
CA ALA A 449 12.64 -40.28 14.32
C ALA A 449 13.73 -39.62 13.45
N LYS A 450 15.00 -39.72 13.88
CA LYS A 450 16.15 -39.21 13.13
C LYS A 450 16.32 -39.91 11.77
N LYS A 451 16.14 -41.24 11.72
CA LYS A 451 16.21 -42.04 10.48
C LYS A 451 15.09 -41.68 9.50
N LEU A 452 13.93 -41.28 10.01
CA LEU A 452 12.78 -40.82 9.23
C LEU A 452 12.83 -39.32 8.85
N GLY A 453 13.84 -38.58 9.33
CA GLY A 453 13.95 -37.13 9.08
C GLY A 453 12.86 -36.29 9.75
N ILE A 454 12.20 -36.80 10.80
CA ILE A 454 11.11 -36.11 11.51
C ILE A 454 11.44 -35.88 12.98
N SER A 455 10.77 -34.92 13.62
CA SER A 455 10.96 -34.69 15.06
C SER A 455 10.43 -35.87 15.90
N PRO A 456 11.04 -36.18 17.07
CA PRO A 456 10.51 -37.19 17.99
C PRO A 456 9.06 -36.94 18.43
N ARG A 457 8.65 -35.66 18.48
CA ARG A 457 7.26 -35.25 18.77
C ARG A 457 6.31 -35.61 17.64
N THR A 458 6.73 -35.40 16.38
CA THR A 458 5.96 -35.76 15.18
C THR A 458 5.79 -37.28 15.07
N LEU A 459 6.84 -38.05 15.37
CA LEU A 459 6.77 -39.51 15.40
C LEU A 459 5.76 -40.00 16.45
N ARG A 460 5.80 -39.44 17.67
CA ARG A 460 4.81 -39.77 18.73
C ARG A 460 3.38 -39.44 18.31
N TYR A 461 3.16 -38.28 17.69
CA TYR A 461 1.83 -37.89 17.20
C TYR A 461 1.32 -38.84 16.11
N LYS A 462 2.16 -39.18 15.12
CA LYS A 462 1.80 -40.15 14.07
C LYS A 462 1.51 -41.54 14.65
N MET A 463 2.27 -42.00 15.64
CA MET A 463 2.00 -43.26 16.34
C MET A 463 0.68 -43.24 17.13
N ALA A 464 0.35 -42.14 17.80
CA ALA A 464 -0.91 -41.99 18.53
C ALA A 464 -2.12 -42.03 17.57
N LYS A 465 -2.02 -41.31 16.45
CA LYS A 465 -3.04 -41.29 15.40
C LYS A 465 -3.22 -42.66 14.73
N LEU A 466 -2.14 -43.42 14.56
CA LEU A 466 -2.17 -44.81 14.06
C LEU A 466 -2.78 -45.80 15.06
N ARG A 467 -2.61 -45.56 16.36
CA ARG A 467 -3.28 -46.35 17.41
C ARG A 467 -4.79 -46.11 17.42
N GLU A 468 -5.23 -44.86 17.32
CA GLU A 468 -6.66 -44.51 17.27
C GLU A 468 -7.37 -45.10 16.04
N SER A 469 -6.68 -45.17 14.90
CA SER A 469 -7.21 -45.75 13.67
C SER A 469 -7.19 -47.29 13.63
N SER A 470 -6.36 -47.94 14.45
CA SER A 470 -6.37 -49.41 14.60
C SER A 470 -7.33 -49.90 15.68
N SER A 471 -7.63 -49.09 16.71
CA SER A 471 -8.67 -49.42 17.71
C SER A 471 -10.10 -49.33 17.17
N GLY A 472 -10.32 -48.75 15.99
CA GLY A 472 -11.61 -48.76 15.28
C GLY A 472 -11.94 -50.04 14.50
N LEU A 473 -11.00 -50.99 14.40
CA LEU A 473 -11.15 -52.24 13.63
C LEU A 473 -11.32 -53.50 14.50
N SER A 474 -11.48 -53.37 15.83
CA SER A 474 -11.59 -54.50 16.77
C SER A 474 -12.98 -54.72 17.37
N HIS A 475 -14.03 -54.09 16.85
CA HIS A 475 -15.42 -54.31 17.27
C HIS A 475 -16.30 -54.69 16.07
N CYS A 476 -15.97 -55.81 15.42
CA CYS A 476 -16.84 -56.58 14.53
C CYS A 476 -16.21 -57.98 14.35
N ALA A 477 -16.35 -58.80 15.38
CA ALA A 477 -16.36 -60.26 15.33
C ALA A 477 -17.02 -60.76 16.62
#